data_AF-A0A832HH32-F1
#
_entry.id   AF-A0A832HH32-F1
#
_cell.length_a   1.000
_cell.length_b   1.000
_cell.length_c   1.000
_cell.angle_alpha   90.00
_cell.angle_beta   90.00
_cell.angle_gamma   90.00
#
_symmetry.space_group_name_H-M   'P 1'
#
loop_
_entity.id
_entity.type
_entity.pdbx_description
1 polymer ?
#
loop_
_entity_poly.entity_id
_entity_poly.type
_entity_poly.pdbx_seq_one_letter_code
_entity_poly.pdbx_strand_id
1 'polypeptide(L)' 'MSKRELIDAILQVNRSAAPEFLARFKETDLQAYLERVVAVTPRHRDTFRPTIDAAQQLLVA' A
#
# COMPACT_ATOMS: atom_id res chain seq x y z
N MET A 1 -8.12 3.38 -17.54
CA MET A 1 -6.67 3.60 -17.40
C MET A 1 -5.97 2.91 -18.55
N SER A 2 -5.00 3.57 -19.16
CA SER A 2 -4.08 2.94 -20.12
C SER A 2 -3.15 1.97 -19.40
N LYS A 3 -2.60 1.02 -20.15
CA LYS A 3 -1.61 0.05 -19.66
C LYS A 3 -0.44 0.68 -18.90
N ARG A 4 0.08 1.81 -19.40
CA ARG A 4 1.18 2.55 -18.74
C ARG A 4 0.75 3.10 -17.39
N GLU A 5 -0.42 3.73 -17.33
CA GLU A 5 -0.97 4.27 -16.07
C GLU A 5 -1.21 3.16 -15.04
N LEU A 6 -1.64 1.98 -15.46
CA LEU A 6 -1.78 0.81 -14.57
C LEU A 6 -0.44 0.35 -14.00
N ILE A 7 0.60 0.25 -14.85
CA ILE A 7 1.95 -0.11 -14.43
C ILE A 7 2.49 0.92 -13.43
N ASP A 8 2.34 2.22 -13.73
CA ASP A 8 2.81 3.29 -12.86
C ASP A 8 2.07 3.27 -11.50
N ALA A 9 0.75 3.07 -11.50
CA ALA A 9 -0.04 2.94 -10.28
C ALA A 9 0.37 1.72 -9.44
N ILE A 10 0.64 0.58 -10.09
CA ILE A 10 1.16 -0.62 -9.41
C ILE A 10 2.52 -0.33 -8.77
N LEU A 11 3.43 0.35 -9.47
CA LEU A 11 4.76 0.69 -8.96
C LEU A 11 4.72 1.66 -7.78
N GLN A 12 3.71 2.53 -7.69
CA GLN A 12 3.53 3.40 -6.53
C GLN A 12 3.24 2.62 -5.25
N VAL A 13 2.51 1.51 -5.34
CA VAL A 13 2.17 0.67 -4.19
C VAL A 13 3.19 -0.44 -3.96
N ASN A 14 3.72 -1.04 -5.03
CA ASN A 14 4.71 -2.11 -5.00
C ASN A 14 5.96 -1.74 -5.83
N ARG A 15 6.85 -0.95 -5.25
CA ARG A 15 8.07 -0.45 -5.91
C ARG A 15 9.08 -1.52 -6.31
N SER A 16 8.97 -2.74 -5.77
CA SER A 16 9.88 -3.85 -6.12
C SER A 16 9.43 -4.62 -7.35
N ALA A 17 8.24 -4.35 -7.90
CA ALA A 17 7.79 -4.96 -9.13
C ALA A 17 8.62 -4.43 -10.32
N ALA A 18 9.04 -5.34 -11.21
CA ALA A 18 9.76 -4.95 -12.42
C ALA A 18 8.77 -4.44 -13.50
N PRO A 19 8.96 -3.25 -14.08
CA PRO A 19 8.09 -2.71 -15.13
C PRO A 19 8.02 -3.62 -16.37
N GLU A 20 9.14 -4.25 -16.74
CA GLU A 20 9.24 -5.16 -17.88
C GLU A 20 8.43 -6.44 -17.67
N PHE A 21 8.31 -6.89 -16.41
CA PHE A 21 7.46 -8.01 -16.05
C PHE A 21 5.98 -7.63 -16.17
N LEU A 22 5.58 -6.47 -15.63
CA LEU A 22 4.21 -5.97 -15.69
C LEU A 22 3.75 -5.71 -17.13
N ALA A 23 4.65 -5.26 -18.01
CA ALA A 23 4.37 -5.02 -19.42
C ALA A 23 3.94 -6.29 -20.19
N ARG A 24 4.19 -7.49 -19.67
CA ARG A 24 3.80 -8.78 -20.30
C ARG A 24 2.34 -9.14 -20.09
N PHE A 25 1.67 -8.51 -19.13
CA PHE A 25 0.26 -8.79 -18.80
C PHE A 25 -0.71 -7.92 -19.61
N LYS A 26 -1.97 -8.34 -19.66
CA LYS A 26 -3.05 -7.53 -20.24
C LYS A 26 -3.50 -6.45 -19.26
N GLU A 27 -4.15 -5.40 -19.77
CA GLU A 27 -4.69 -4.33 -18.92
C GLU A 27 -5.67 -4.85 -17.87
N THR A 28 -6.51 -5.81 -18.22
CA THR A 28 -7.46 -6.45 -17.29
C THR A 28 -6.76 -7.14 -16.12
N ASP A 29 -5.65 -7.82 -16.39
CA ASP A 29 -4.88 -8.55 -15.37
C ASP A 29 -4.13 -7.56 -14.47
N LEU A 30 -3.57 -6.50 -15.05
CA LEU A 30 -2.93 -5.41 -14.31
C LEU A 30 -3.93 -4.68 -13.40
N GLN A 31 -5.14 -4.43 -13.88
CA GLN A 31 -6.20 -3.83 -13.08
C GLN A 31 -6.58 -4.73 -11.90
N ALA A 32 -6.84 -6.02 -12.15
CA ALA A 32 -7.17 -6.97 -11.08
C ALA A 32 -6.02 -7.10 -10.05
N TYR A 33 -4.77 -7.05 -10.52
CA TYR A 33 -3.61 -7.04 -9.64
C TYR A 33 -3.56 -5.76 -8.78
N LEU A 34 -3.74 -4.59 -9.38
CA LEU A 34 -3.77 -3.31 -8.68
C LEU A 34 -4.85 -3.28 -7.59
N GLU A 35 -6.07 -3.75 -7.91
CA GLU A 35 -7.17 -3.85 -6.96
C GLU A 35 -6.82 -4.74 -5.75
N ARG A 36 -6.20 -5.90 -5.99
CA ARG A 36 -5.72 -6.78 -4.92
C ARG A 36 -4.63 -6.13 -4.09
N VAL A 37 -3.63 -5.53 -4.73
CA VAL A 37 -2.50 -4.88 -4.05
C VAL A 37 -3.03 -3.76 -3.15
N VAL A 38 -3.96 -2.94 -3.62
CA VAL A 38 -4.59 -1.89 -2.81
C VAL A 38 -5.41 -2.46 -1.65
N ALA A 39 -6.10 -3.58 -1.85
CA ALA A 39 -6.92 -4.22 -0.82
C ALA A 39 -6.06 -4.83 0.31
N VAL A 40 -4.91 -5.42 -0.02
CA VAL A 40 -4.03 -6.08 0.96
C VAL A 40 -2.95 -5.17 1.52
N THR A 41 -2.63 -4.08 0.83
CA THR A 41 -1.75 -3.05 1.38
C THR A 41 -2.50 -2.48 2.58
N PRO A 42 -2.00 -2.66 3.82
CA PRO A 42 -2.58 -1.98 4.95
C PRO A 42 -2.47 -0.51 4.60
N ARG A 43 -3.62 0.13 4.31
CA ARG A 43 -3.69 1.58 4.39
C ARG A 43 -3.06 1.87 5.73
N HIS A 44 -1.99 2.65 5.76
CA HIS A 44 -1.48 3.21 7.00
C HIS A 44 -2.71 3.87 7.64
N ARG A 45 -3.44 3.12 8.48
CA ARG A 45 -4.22 3.66 9.56
C ARG A 45 -3.13 4.32 10.35
N ASP A 46 -3.07 5.62 10.15
CA ASP A 46 -2.46 6.59 11.03
C ASP A 46 -1.49 5.92 11.98
N THR A 47 -0.21 5.99 11.65
CA THR A 47 0.85 5.87 12.65
C THR A 47 0.76 7.03 13.68
N PHE A 48 -0.45 7.39 14.14
CA PHE A 48 -0.69 7.83 15.49
C PHE A 48 -0.76 6.58 16.35
N ARG A 49 0.42 6.14 16.78
CA ARG A 49 0.55 5.40 18.02
C ARG A 49 0.61 6.47 19.11
N PRO A 50 -0.51 6.91 19.73
CA PRO A 50 -0.37 7.64 20.99
C PRO A 50 0.38 6.68 21.90
N THR A 51 1.56 7.10 22.31
CA THR A 51 2.40 6.39 23.27
C THR A 51 1.52 5.93 24.42
N ILE A 52 1.30 4.62 24.53
CA ILE A 52 0.87 4.02 25.80
C ILE A 52 2.07 4.17 26.72
N ASP A 53 2.22 5.34 27.34
CA ASP A 53 3.20 5.60 28.41
C ASP A 53 2.92 6.88 29.24
N ALA A 54 1.78 7.56 29.04
CA ALA A 54 1.43 8.75 29.85
C ALA A 54 0.28 8.53 30.85
N ALA A 55 -0.20 7.30 31.03
CA ALA A 55 -1.27 6.98 32.00
C ALA A 55 -0.79 6.19 33.23
N GLN A 56 0.51 5.88 33.36
CA GLN A 56 1.07 5.25 34.57
C GLN A 56 1.70 6.23 35.57
N GLN A 57 1.66 7.55 35.34
CA GLN A 57 2.23 8.54 36.25
C GLN A 57 1.24 9.28 37.16
N LEU A 58 -0.03 8.85 37.24
CA LEU A 58 -1.04 9.52 38.09
C LEU A 58 -1.63 8.64 39.19
N LEU A 59 -0.89 7.60 39.63
CA LEU A 59 -1.31 6.69 40.70
C LEU A 59 -0.32 6.56 41.87
N VAL A 60 0.66 7.46 41.99
CA VAL A 60 1.40 7.67 43.25
C VAL A 60 1.89 9.12 43.35
N ALA A 61 1.08 10.00 43.92
CA ALA A 61 1.51 11.19 44.67
C ALA A 61 0.33 11.68 45.53
#